data_AF-A0A8R1EMH1-F1
#
_entry.id   AF-A0A8R1EMH1-F1
#
_cell.length_a   1.000
_cell.length_b   1.000
_cell.length_c   1.000
_cell.angle_alpha   90.00
_cell.angle_beta   90.00
_cell.angle_gamma   90.00
#
_symmetry.space_group_name_H-M   'P 1'
#
loop_
_entity.id
_entity.type
_entity.pdbx_description
1 polymer ?
#
loop_
_entity_poly.entity_id
_entity_poly.type
_entity_poly.pdbx_seq_one_letter_code
_entity_poly.pdbx_strand_id
1 'polypeptide(L)'
;MSKRIWTDKWAPYCTNLVALSLSANLPNEFTEPKLVERWKAESIGAFIVESDLFITGKFGETVLPSAHLSLLQSLWSSDSLRLVLRAVNDVFKYNKAVKFEWSQALRHAVRDVLFKIQKCSGESSTDSAHYLNVIEYKDVLQAPLQPLSENLDSGVYNTFEQDQTKYVVYGEAVEGALKDLGADGRKSVVVYLLGGGRGPIVSYWKKPKTEL
;
A
#
# COMPACT_ATOMS: atom_id res chain seq x y z
N MET A 1 -23.12 -4.99 26.69
CA MET A 1 -23.30 -6.38 26.22
C MET A 1 -22.52 -6.51 24.92
N SER A 2 -21.31 -7.07 24.99
CA SER A 2 -20.35 -7.13 23.88
C SER A 2 -20.89 -8.05 22.79
N LYS A 3 -21.30 -7.49 21.64
CA LYS A 3 -21.65 -8.29 20.47
C LYS A 3 -20.35 -8.83 19.88
N ARG A 4 -20.17 -10.14 20.03
CA ARG A 4 -19.10 -10.96 19.48
C ARG A 4 -18.69 -10.50 18.08
N ILE A 5 -17.41 -10.16 17.93
CA ILE A 5 -16.70 -10.26 16.66
C ILE A 5 -16.76 -11.73 16.27
N TRP A 6 -17.57 -12.08 15.27
CA TRP A 6 -17.54 -13.40 14.68
C TRP A 6 -16.28 -13.49 13.83
N THR A 7 -15.26 -14.18 14.33
CA THR A 7 -14.38 -14.93 13.43
C THR A 7 -15.17 -16.16 13.00
N ASP A 8 -16.05 -16.05 12.01
CA ASP A 8 -16.55 -17.25 11.37
C ASP A 8 -15.34 -17.96 10.76
N LYS A 9 -14.88 -19.04 11.40
CA LYS A 9 -13.88 -19.93 10.83
C LYS A 9 -14.55 -20.70 9.70
N TRP A 10 -14.65 -20.07 8.53
CA TRP A 10 -15.05 -20.71 7.29
C TRP A 10 -13.95 -21.67 6.84
N ALA A 11 -13.99 -22.91 7.32
CA ALA A 11 -13.23 -24.07 6.85
C ALA A 11 -11.68 -23.98 6.81
N PRO A 12 -10.93 -25.04 7.18
CA PRO A 12 -9.47 -25.02 7.26
C PRO A 12 -8.71 -24.88 5.92
N TYR A 13 -9.40 -24.63 4.80
CA TYR A 13 -8.81 -24.55 3.45
C TYR A 13 -9.22 -23.30 2.65
N CYS A 14 -10.01 -22.39 3.22
CA CYS A 14 -10.30 -21.12 2.59
C CYS A 14 -9.42 -20.04 3.23
N THR A 15 -8.85 -19.16 2.42
CA THR A 15 -8.14 -17.97 2.91
C THR A 15 -8.97 -17.29 4.01
N ASN A 16 -8.37 -17.06 5.19
CA ASN A 16 -9.05 -16.52 6.38
C ASN A 16 -9.43 -15.04 6.16
N LEU A 17 -10.36 -14.77 5.25
CA LEU A 17 -10.89 -13.44 5.00
C LEU A 17 -11.79 -13.03 6.16
N VAL A 18 -11.45 -11.92 6.80
CA VAL A 18 -12.23 -11.35 7.90
C VAL A 18 -13.17 -10.28 7.34
N ALA A 19 -14.43 -10.31 7.76
CA ALA A 19 -15.39 -9.25 7.48
C ALA A 19 -15.71 -8.49 8.78
N LEU A 20 -15.53 -7.17 8.76
CA LEU A 20 -15.79 -6.32 9.93
C LEU A 20 -17.22 -5.79 9.88
N SER A 21 -18.03 -6.11 10.89
CA SER A 21 -19.40 -5.58 11.01
C SER A 21 -19.41 -4.22 11.69
N LEU A 22 -19.91 -3.21 10.96
CA LEU A 22 -20.05 -1.84 11.40
C LEU A 22 -21.50 -1.58 11.79
N SER A 23 -21.78 -1.71 13.09
CA SER A 23 -23.07 -1.35 13.69
C SER A 23 -23.09 0.10 14.18
N ALA A 24 -24.27 0.62 14.50
CA ALA A 24 -24.42 1.96 15.08
C ALA A 24 -23.55 2.20 16.33
N ASN A 25 -23.37 1.18 17.16
CA ASN A 25 -22.47 1.22 18.33
C ASN A 25 -21.10 0.67 17.95
N LEU A 26 -20.12 1.55 17.78
CA LEU A 26 -18.75 1.14 17.50
C LEU A 26 -18.06 0.71 18.81
N PRO A 27 -17.50 -0.52 18.90
CA PRO A 27 -16.77 -0.95 20.09
C PRO A 27 -15.56 -0.06 20.41
N ASN A 28 -15.20 0.05 21.69
CA ASN A 28 -14.08 0.88 22.15
C ASN A 28 -12.74 0.50 21.47
N GLU A 29 -12.56 -0.76 21.10
CA GLU A 29 -11.38 -1.26 20.38
C GLU A 29 -11.17 -0.56 19.02
N PHE A 30 -12.23 -0.02 18.43
CA PHE A 30 -12.19 0.72 17.17
C PHE A 30 -12.18 2.24 17.35
N THR A 31 -12.30 2.72 18.60
CA THR A 31 -12.18 4.15 18.92
C THR A 31 -10.75 4.53 19.34
N GLU A 32 -9.97 3.56 19.82
CA GLU A 32 -8.58 3.79 20.22
C GLU A 32 -7.61 3.45 19.07
N PRO A 33 -6.80 4.40 18.59
CA PRO A 33 -5.92 4.17 17.44
C PRO A 33 -4.97 2.98 17.58
N LYS A 34 -4.40 2.79 18.79
CA LYS A 34 -3.48 1.69 19.08
C LYS A 34 -4.13 0.31 18.94
N LEU A 35 -5.42 0.20 19.25
CA LEU A 35 -6.16 -1.06 19.14
C LEU A 35 -6.60 -1.32 17.69
N VAL A 36 -6.95 -0.25 16.95
CA VAL A 36 -7.27 -0.32 15.52
C VAL A 36 -6.09 -0.84 14.69
N GLU A 37 -4.86 -0.46 15.03
CA GLU A 37 -3.65 -0.88 14.29
C GLU A 37 -3.45 -2.40 14.23
N ARG A 38 -3.93 -3.15 15.23
CA ARG A 38 -3.89 -4.62 15.21
C ARG A 38 -4.58 -5.19 13.98
N TRP A 39 -5.67 -4.57 13.54
CA TRP A 39 -6.48 -5.03 12.42
C TRP A 39 -5.81 -4.83 11.06
N LYS A 40 -4.74 -4.03 10.97
CA LYS A 40 -3.95 -3.87 9.74
C LYS A 40 -3.17 -5.13 9.37
N ALA A 41 -2.93 -6.03 10.32
CA ALA A 41 -2.26 -7.31 10.09
C ALA A 41 -3.24 -8.44 9.72
N GLU A 42 -4.55 -8.21 9.82
CA GLU A 42 -5.57 -9.19 9.49
C GLU A 42 -6.00 -9.05 8.02
N SER A 43 -6.29 -10.15 7.34
CA SER A 43 -6.78 -10.14 5.96
C SER A 43 -8.26 -9.74 5.90
N ILE A 44 -8.52 -8.44 6.02
CA ILE A 44 -9.88 -7.87 5.89
C ILE A 44 -10.31 -7.96 4.42
N GLY A 45 -11.45 -8.63 4.17
CA GLY A 45 -12.03 -8.74 2.83
C GLY A 45 -13.19 -7.78 2.58
N ALA A 46 -13.92 -7.41 3.62
CA ALA A 46 -15.09 -6.56 3.50
C ALA A 46 -15.44 -5.84 4.82
N PHE A 47 -16.13 -4.70 4.70
CA PHE A 47 -16.87 -4.11 5.81
C PHE A 47 -18.36 -4.29 5.58
N ILE A 48 -19.03 -4.89 6.57
CA ILE A 48 -20.47 -5.09 6.57
C ILE A 48 -21.08 -3.90 7.29
N VAL A 49 -21.72 -2.99 6.56
CA VAL A 49 -22.37 -1.82 7.13
C VAL A 49 -23.81 -2.14 7.46
N GLU A 50 -24.19 -2.05 8.73
CA GLU A 50 -25.56 -2.23 9.18
C GLU A 50 -26.42 -1.01 8.84
N SER A 51 -27.69 -1.23 8.54
CA SER A 51 -28.62 -0.17 8.13
C SER A 51 -28.94 0.84 9.22
N ASP A 52 -28.74 0.48 10.49
CA ASP A 52 -28.97 1.36 11.63
C ASP A 52 -27.81 2.37 11.85
N LEU A 53 -26.69 2.21 11.13
CA LEU A 53 -25.53 3.08 11.22
C LEU A 53 -25.77 4.48 10.64
N PHE A 54 -26.66 4.56 9.64
CA PHE A 54 -26.87 5.79 8.89
C PHE A 54 -27.55 6.85 9.75
N ILE A 55 -26.99 8.06 9.72
CA ILE A 55 -27.55 9.22 10.40
C ILE A 55 -27.97 10.27 9.38
N THR A 56 -28.95 11.08 9.75
CA THR A 56 -29.37 12.24 8.95
C THR A 56 -28.44 13.42 9.27
N GLY A 57 -27.78 13.94 8.25
CA GLY A 57 -26.92 15.10 8.28
C GLY A 57 -27.71 16.41 8.37
N LYS A 58 -27.00 17.53 8.25
CA LYS A 58 -27.56 18.86 8.51
C LYS A 58 -28.52 19.33 7.43
N PHE A 59 -28.35 18.87 6.19
CA PHE A 59 -29.22 19.23 5.06
C PHE A 59 -30.17 18.08 4.68
N GLY A 60 -30.42 17.15 5.59
CA GLY A 60 -31.28 15.98 5.35
C GLY A 60 -30.57 14.86 4.58
N GLU A 61 -29.28 14.98 4.27
CA GLU A 61 -28.50 13.92 3.65
C GLU A 61 -28.34 12.71 4.57
N THR A 62 -28.29 11.51 3.99
CA THR A 62 -27.88 10.33 4.74
C THR A 62 -26.37 10.22 4.73
N VAL A 63 -25.74 10.16 5.91
CA VAL A 63 -24.27 10.09 6.06
C VAL A 63 -23.85 9.04 7.09
N LEU A 64 -22.58 8.64 7.02
CA LEU A 64 -21.96 7.81 8.05
C LEU A 64 -21.38 8.70 9.16
N PRO A 65 -21.39 8.24 10.43
CA PRO A 65 -20.73 8.93 11.52
C PRO A 65 -19.23 9.12 11.28
N SER A 66 -18.68 10.21 11.81
CA SER A 66 -17.25 10.54 11.65
C SER A 66 -16.31 9.46 12.20
N ALA A 67 -16.66 8.83 13.32
CA ALA A 67 -15.86 7.75 13.91
C ALA A 67 -15.71 6.55 12.95
N HIS A 68 -16.80 6.16 12.27
CA HIS A 68 -16.77 5.08 11.28
C HIS A 68 -16.01 5.47 10.02
N LEU A 69 -16.11 6.73 9.58
CA LEU A 69 -15.29 7.24 8.48
C LEU A 69 -13.79 7.23 8.84
N SER A 70 -13.43 7.59 10.06
CA SER A 70 -12.05 7.51 10.56
C SER A 70 -11.55 6.07 10.64
N LEU A 71 -12.40 5.13 11.06
CA LEU A 71 -12.06 3.70 11.07
C LEU A 71 -11.82 3.18 9.65
N LEU A 72 -12.74 3.47 8.72
CA LEU A 72 -12.57 3.12 7.31
C LEU A 72 -11.27 3.73 6.77
N GLN A 73 -11.00 5.00 7.06
CA GLN A 73 -9.76 5.65 6.64
C GLN A 73 -8.49 4.95 7.18
N SER A 74 -8.53 4.44 8.41
CA SER A 74 -7.38 3.74 9.01
C SER A 74 -7.15 2.33 8.43
N LEU A 75 -8.24 1.63 8.11
CA LEU A 75 -8.20 0.22 7.69
C LEU A 75 -8.35 0.01 6.17
N TRP A 76 -8.59 1.07 5.39
CA TRP A 76 -8.71 0.98 3.93
C TRP A 76 -7.34 0.83 3.27
N SER A 77 -6.83 -0.40 3.23
CA SER A 77 -5.47 -0.71 2.75
C SER A 77 -5.39 -1.15 1.28
N SER A 78 -6.51 -1.46 0.63
CA SER A 78 -6.55 -1.90 -0.77
C SER A 78 -7.89 -1.56 -1.42
N ASP A 79 -7.88 -1.30 -2.73
CA ASP A 79 -9.08 -1.09 -3.53
C ASP A 79 -9.91 -2.36 -3.73
N SER A 80 -9.38 -3.53 -3.33
CA SER A 80 -10.12 -4.80 -3.35
C SER A 80 -11.15 -4.91 -2.21
N LEU A 81 -11.07 -4.04 -1.19
CA LEU A 81 -12.00 -4.02 -0.06
C LEU A 81 -13.42 -3.68 -0.51
N ARG A 82 -14.39 -4.47 -0.05
CA ARG A 82 -15.80 -4.30 -0.42
C ARG A 82 -16.62 -3.76 0.75
N LEU A 83 -17.56 -2.87 0.46
CA LEU A 83 -18.62 -2.51 1.38
C LEU A 83 -19.88 -3.33 1.09
N VAL A 84 -20.38 -4.03 2.11
CA VAL A 84 -21.60 -4.83 2.03
C VAL A 84 -22.65 -4.22 2.94
N LEU A 85 -23.78 -3.81 2.37
CA LEU A 85 -24.90 -3.29 3.16
C LEU A 85 -25.72 -4.45 3.75
N ARG A 86 -25.82 -4.51 5.08
CA ARG A 86 -26.67 -5.45 5.81
C ARG A 86 -27.91 -4.73 6.34
N ALA A 87 -29.06 -5.18 5.85
CA ALA A 87 -30.34 -4.75 6.38
C ALA A 87 -30.60 -5.37 7.75
N VAL A 88 -30.72 -4.55 8.80
CA VAL A 88 -31.11 -5.00 10.14
C VAL A 88 -32.63 -5.06 10.30
N ASN A 89 -33.34 -4.15 9.63
CA ASN A 89 -34.80 -4.04 9.67
C ASN A 89 -35.43 -4.36 8.31
N ASP A 90 -36.67 -4.83 8.29
CA ASP A 90 -37.41 -5.20 7.07
C ASP A 90 -37.85 -3.99 6.18
N VAL A 91 -37.44 -2.77 6.54
CA VAL A 91 -37.66 -1.53 5.77
C VAL A 91 -37.20 -1.69 4.29
N PHE A 92 -36.24 -2.59 4.06
CA PHE A 92 -35.65 -2.91 2.76
C PHE A 92 -36.54 -3.73 1.82
N LYS A 93 -37.57 -4.42 2.30
CA LYS A 93 -38.39 -5.26 1.42
C LYS A 93 -39.18 -4.43 0.41
N TYR A 94 -39.52 -3.17 0.74
CA TYR A 94 -40.50 -2.39 -0.04
C TYR A 94 -40.04 -1.00 -0.51
N ASN A 95 -39.00 -0.38 0.07
CA ASN A 95 -38.58 0.97 -0.32
C ASN A 95 -37.27 0.98 -1.14
N LYS A 96 -37.38 1.18 -2.46
CA LYS A 96 -36.22 1.28 -3.37
C LYS A 96 -35.46 2.61 -3.24
N ALA A 97 -36.13 3.70 -2.86
CA ALA A 97 -35.50 5.02 -2.74
C ALA A 97 -34.45 5.04 -1.61
N VAL A 98 -34.79 4.47 -0.45
CA VAL A 98 -33.88 4.38 0.70
C VAL A 98 -32.62 3.56 0.39
N LYS A 99 -32.75 2.47 -0.40
CA LYS A 99 -31.59 1.70 -0.86
C LYS A 99 -30.64 2.55 -1.70
N PHE A 100 -31.19 3.39 -2.57
CA PHE A 100 -30.39 4.27 -3.41
C PHE A 100 -29.67 5.33 -2.58
N GLU A 101 -30.36 5.99 -1.65
CA GLU A 101 -29.79 6.98 -0.73
C GLU A 101 -28.62 6.40 0.08
N TRP A 102 -28.79 5.22 0.68
CA TRP A 102 -27.72 4.55 1.44
C TRP A 102 -26.56 4.12 0.55
N SER A 103 -26.84 3.63 -0.66
CA SER A 103 -25.77 3.30 -1.62
C SER A 103 -24.98 4.55 -2.03
N GLN A 104 -25.64 5.70 -2.16
CA GLN A 104 -24.98 6.97 -2.44
C GLN A 104 -24.14 7.41 -1.23
N ALA A 105 -24.68 7.34 -0.02
CA ALA A 105 -23.97 7.69 1.21
C ALA A 105 -22.66 6.87 1.35
N LEU A 106 -22.72 5.56 1.11
CA LEU A 106 -21.53 4.69 1.13
C LEU A 106 -20.51 5.05 0.05
N ARG A 107 -20.96 5.33 -1.19
CA ARG A 107 -20.05 5.76 -2.26
C ARG A 107 -19.35 7.08 -1.93
N HIS A 108 -20.07 8.04 -1.33
CA HIS A 108 -19.48 9.30 -0.88
C HIS A 108 -18.47 9.06 0.25
N ALA A 109 -18.81 8.23 1.23
CA ALA A 109 -17.90 7.87 2.32
C ALA A 109 -16.59 7.25 1.81
N VAL A 110 -16.65 6.30 0.88
CA VAL A 110 -15.44 5.71 0.27
C VAL A 110 -14.65 6.76 -0.49
N ARG A 111 -15.32 7.59 -1.29
CA ARG A 111 -14.64 8.66 -2.04
C ARG A 111 -13.89 9.62 -1.12
N ASP A 112 -14.51 10.01 0.00
CA ASP A 112 -13.90 10.90 0.98
C ASP A 112 -12.71 10.25 1.69
N VAL A 113 -12.81 8.96 2.01
CA VAL A 113 -11.70 8.17 2.57
C VAL A 113 -10.53 8.11 1.60
N LEU A 114 -10.77 7.73 0.34
CA LEU A 114 -9.74 7.63 -0.71
C LEU A 114 -9.07 8.98 -0.96
N PHE A 115 -9.86 10.06 -1.03
CA PHE A 115 -9.35 11.41 -1.21
C PHE A 115 -8.40 11.83 -0.07
N LYS A 116 -8.75 11.51 1.18
CA LYS A 116 -7.89 11.80 2.33
C LYS A 116 -6.60 10.97 2.32
N ILE A 117 -6.67 9.68 1.97
CA ILE A 117 -5.49 8.80 1.85
C ILE A 117 -4.53 9.34 0.80
N GLN A 118 -5.05 9.72 -0.37
CA GLN A 118 -4.23 10.29 -1.46
C GLN A 118 -3.59 11.62 -1.04
N LYS A 119 -4.34 12.51 -0.37
CA LYS A 119 -3.81 13.78 0.12
C LYS A 119 -2.70 13.59 1.15
N CYS A 120 -2.83 12.64 2.07
CA CYS A 120 -1.79 12.34 3.06
C CYS A 120 -0.55 11.66 2.45
N SER A 121 -0.68 11.02 1.29
CA SER A 121 0.42 10.35 0.58
C SER A 121 1.14 11.28 -0.41
N GLY A 122 0.62 12.49 -0.66
CA GLY A 122 1.00 13.35 -1.78
C GLY A 122 1.94 14.50 -1.47
N GLU A 123 3.14 14.23 -0.93
CA GLU A 123 4.24 15.21 -0.88
C GLU A 123 5.60 14.70 -1.46
N SER A 124 5.70 13.46 -1.96
CA SER A 124 6.92 12.96 -2.64
C SER A 124 6.63 12.55 -4.10
N SER A 125 6.81 13.48 -5.03
CA SER A 125 6.58 13.30 -6.48
C SER A 125 7.47 12.25 -7.17
N THR A 126 8.41 11.62 -6.46
CA THR A 126 9.25 10.51 -6.94
C THR A 126 8.69 9.12 -6.63
N ASP A 127 7.73 8.99 -5.71
CA ASP A 127 7.24 7.67 -5.24
C ASP A 127 6.14 7.06 -6.10
N SER A 128 5.45 7.83 -6.95
CA SER A 128 4.30 7.33 -7.71
C SER A 128 4.68 6.23 -8.71
N ALA A 129 5.84 6.34 -9.38
CA ALA A 129 6.31 5.33 -10.33
C ALA A 129 6.80 4.06 -9.59
N HIS A 130 7.49 4.24 -8.46
CA HIS A 130 7.92 3.14 -7.61
C HIS A 130 6.71 2.38 -7.04
N TYR A 131 5.68 3.09 -6.58
CA TYR A 131 4.45 2.51 -6.04
C TYR A 131 3.72 1.66 -7.09
N LEU A 132 3.55 2.18 -8.32
CA LEU A 132 2.90 1.43 -9.41
C LEU A 132 3.66 0.14 -9.76
N ASN A 133 4.99 0.15 -9.72
CA ASN A 133 5.82 -1.03 -9.98
C ASN A 133 5.81 -2.05 -8.82
N VAL A 134 5.40 -1.65 -7.61
CA VAL A 134 5.44 -2.49 -6.40
C VAL A 134 4.06 -3.08 -6.06
N ILE A 135 2.96 -2.58 -6.62
CA ILE A 135 1.60 -3.11 -6.36
C ILE A 135 1.51 -4.62 -6.61
N GLU A 136 2.13 -5.12 -7.68
CA GLU A 136 2.12 -6.54 -8.02
C GLU A 136 2.92 -7.42 -7.04
N TYR A 137 3.84 -6.82 -6.29
CA TYR A 137 4.66 -7.50 -5.28
C TYR A 137 4.11 -7.34 -3.85
N LYS A 138 3.04 -6.57 -3.68
CA LYS A 138 2.41 -6.36 -2.38
C LYS A 138 1.86 -7.69 -1.85
N ASP A 139 2.33 -8.09 -0.67
CA ASP A 139 1.96 -9.34 0.00
C ASP A 139 2.27 -10.61 -0.81
N VAL A 140 3.20 -10.53 -1.77
CA VAL A 140 3.69 -11.69 -2.53
C VAL A 140 5.01 -12.17 -1.93
N LEU A 141 5.03 -13.42 -1.46
CA LEU A 141 6.25 -14.04 -0.94
C LEU A 141 7.24 -14.31 -2.08
N GLN A 142 8.49 -13.90 -1.87
CA GLN A 142 9.60 -14.17 -2.78
C GLN A 142 10.77 -14.75 -1.98
N ALA A 143 11.41 -15.78 -2.53
CA ALA A 143 12.65 -16.26 -1.96
C ALA A 143 13.75 -15.21 -2.17
N PRO A 144 14.56 -14.86 -1.15
CA PRO A 144 15.70 -13.99 -1.34
C PRO A 144 16.67 -14.58 -2.35
N LEU A 145 17.10 -13.79 -3.33
CA LEU A 145 18.07 -14.22 -4.34
C LEU A 145 19.38 -14.69 -3.68
N GLN A 146 20.03 -15.69 -4.28
CA GLN A 146 21.31 -16.24 -3.83
C GLN A 146 22.41 -16.11 -4.90
N PRO A 147 22.88 -14.90 -5.25
CA PRO A 147 23.78 -14.68 -6.38
C PRO A 147 25.16 -15.36 -6.26
N LEU A 148 25.56 -15.74 -5.05
CA LEU A 148 26.81 -16.46 -4.79
C LEU A 148 26.70 -17.95 -5.15
N SER A 149 25.54 -18.54 -4.89
CA SER A 149 25.31 -19.98 -5.03
C SER A 149 24.63 -20.32 -6.36
N GLU A 150 23.90 -19.37 -6.94
CA GLU A 150 23.06 -19.56 -8.12
C GLU A 150 23.40 -18.54 -9.21
N ASN A 151 23.41 -19.00 -10.46
CA ASN A 151 23.53 -18.10 -11.60
C ASN A 151 22.18 -17.41 -11.83
N LEU A 152 22.15 -16.09 -11.75
CA LEU A 152 20.96 -15.30 -12.01
C LEU A 152 20.67 -15.22 -13.52
N ASP A 153 19.40 -15.33 -13.88
CA ASP A 153 18.95 -15.21 -15.27
C ASP A 153 19.08 -13.79 -15.81
N SER A 154 19.11 -13.66 -17.14
CA SER A 154 19.21 -12.37 -17.85
C SER A 154 18.08 -11.40 -17.47
N GLY A 155 16.87 -11.92 -17.20
CA GLY A 155 15.74 -11.13 -16.73
C GLY A 155 16.00 -10.46 -15.38
N VAL A 156 16.65 -11.16 -14.44
CA VAL A 156 16.99 -10.62 -13.11
C VAL A 156 17.99 -9.47 -13.25
N TYR A 157 19.05 -9.65 -14.05
CA TYR A 157 20.00 -8.56 -14.32
C TYR A 157 19.35 -7.38 -15.04
N ASN A 158 18.45 -7.64 -16.00
CA ASN A 158 17.71 -6.57 -16.67
C ASN A 158 16.85 -5.75 -15.69
N THR A 159 16.21 -6.39 -14.71
CA THR A 159 15.48 -5.70 -13.64
C THR A 159 16.42 -4.87 -12.76
N PHE A 160 17.59 -5.41 -12.39
CA PHE A 160 18.60 -4.63 -11.68
C PHE A 160 19.07 -3.41 -12.47
N GLU A 161 19.11 -3.47 -13.79
CA GLU A 161 19.54 -2.39 -14.69
C GLU A 161 18.52 -1.25 -14.80
N GLN A 162 17.23 -1.50 -14.50
CA GLN A 162 16.20 -0.45 -14.53
C GLN A 162 16.34 0.58 -13.40
N ASP A 163 16.97 0.20 -12.29
CA ASP A 163 17.29 1.13 -11.20
C ASP A 163 18.53 1.97 -11.56
N GLN A 164 18.29 3.07 -12.28
CA GLN A 164 19.33 3.97 -12.76
C GLN A 164 20.01 4.74 -11.61
N THR A 165 19.24 5.13 -10.57
CA THR A 165 19.75 5.89 -9.42
C THR A 165 20.88 5.15 -8.74
N LYS A 166 20.74 3.85 -8.52
CA LYS A 166 21.82 3.01 -7.98
C LYS A 166 23.12 3.15 -8.77
N TYR A 167 23.09 3.07 -10.09
CA TYR A 167 24.32 3.15 -10.90
C TYR A 167 24.89 4.56 -10.99
N VAL A 168 24.05 5.60 -10.97
CA VAL A 168 24.50 7.01 -10.86
C VAL A 168 25.28 7.20 -9.55
N VAL A 169 24.70 6.77 -8.43
CA VAL A 169 25.33 6.89 -7.10
C VAL A 169 26.63 6.08 -7.01
N TYR A 170 26.68 4.87 -7.57
CA TYR A 170 27.94 4.12 -7.67
C TYR A 170 29.00 4.86 -8.50
N GLY A 171 28.59 5.48 -9.62
CA GLY A 171 29.49 6.28 -10.46
C GLY A 171 30.08 7.48 -9.73
N GLU A 172 29.23 8.23 -9.02
CA GLU A 172 29.64 9.38 -8.21
C GLU A 172 30.60 8.97 -7.07
N ALA A 173 30.32 7.85 -6.40
CA ALA A 173 31.18 7.32 -5.35
C ALA A 173 32.58 6.92 -5.89
N VAL A 174 32.63 6.28 -7.06
CA VAL A 174 33.89 5.93 -7.73
C VAL A 174 34.65 7.19 -8.17
N GLU A 175 33.96 8.19 -8.73
CA GLU A 175 34.56 9.47 -9.10
C GLU A 175 35.18 10.17 -7.89
N GLY A 176 34.45 10.22 -6.76
CA GLY A 176 34.95 10.77 -5.50
C GLY A 176 36.22 10.06 -5.02
N ALA A 177 36.20 8.73 -4.94
CA ALA A 177 37.36 7.95 -4.51
C ALA A 177 38.59 8.14 -5.42
N LEU A 178 38.38 8.27 -6.73
CA LEU A 178 39.47 8.52 -7.68
C LEU A 178 40.06 9.94 -7.56
N LYS A 179 39.24 10.95 -7.24
CA LYS A 179 39.73 12.31 -6.95
C LYS A 179 40.63 12.32 -5.71
N ASP A 180 40.21 11.64 -4.66
CA ASP A 180 40.97 11.54 -3.41
C ASP A 180 42.31 10.81 -3.63
N LEU A 181 42.31 9.69 -4.35
CA LEU A 181 43.53 8.96 -4.70
C LEU A 181 44.44 9.72 -5.67
N GLY A 182 43.85 10.55 -6.53
CA GLY A 182 44.55 11.37 -7.52
C GLY A 182 45.24 12.60 -6.90
N ALA A 183 44.80 13.06 -5.72
CA ALA A 183 45.39 14.20 -5.02
C ALA A 183 46.89 14.00 -4.70
N ASP A 184 47.32 12.74 -4.51
CA ASP A 184 48.72 12.35 -4.31
C ASP A 184 49.57 12.41 -5.61
N GLY A 185 49.00 12.83 -6.74
CA GLY A 185 49.68 12.90 -8.03
C GLY A 185 49.79 11.55 -8.77
N ARG A 186 49.01 10.54 -8.37
CA ARG A 186 49.00 9.21 -9.02
C ARG A 186 48.45 9.33 -10.45
N LYS A 187 49.17 8.76 -11.42
CA LYS A 187 48.79 8.78 -12.84
C LYS A 187 47.94 7.59 -13.28
N SER A 188 47.91 6.51 -12.48
CA SER A 188 47.16 5.29 -12.78
C SER A 188 46.64 4.67 -11.49
N VAL A 189 45.41 4.16 -11.53
CA VAL A 189 44.75 3.47 -10.42
C VAL A 189 44.16 2.17 -10.97
N VAL A 190 44.44 1.06 -10.30
CA VAL A 190 43.87 -0.25 -10.65
C VAL A 190 42.59 -0.45 -9.86
N VAL A 191 41.49 -0.73 -10.56
CA VAL A 191 40.16 -0.94 -9.96
C VAL A 191 39.68 -2.36 -10.29
N TYR A 192 39.24 -3.09 -9.28
CA TYR A 192 38.62 -4.41 -9.43
C TYR A 192 37.12 -4.30 -9.21
N LEU A 193 36.33 -4.75 -10.19
CA LEU A 193 34.90 -4.93 -10.04
C LEU A 193 34.62 -6.40 -9.69
N LEU A 194 34.21 -6.65 -8.45
CA LEU A 194 33.91 -7.99 -7.96
C LEU A 194 32.41 -8.27 -8.16
N GLY A 195 32.07 -9.23 -9.02
CA GLY A 195 30.68 -9.53 -9.37
C GLY A 195 30.09 -8.54 -10.38
N GLY A 196 30.73 -8.40 -11.54
CA GLY A 196 30.35 -7.37 -12.54
C GLY A 196 29.03 -7.59 -13.26
N GLY A 197 28.38 -8.75 -13.12
CA GLY A 197 27.16 -9.10 -13.84
C GLY A 197 27.29 -8.83 -15.34
N ARG A 198 26.34 -8.06 -15.89
CA ARG A 198 26.35 -7.63 -17.30
C ARG A 198 27.11 -6.32 -17.56
N GLY A 199 27.84 -5.81 -16.57
CA GLY A 199 28.68 -4.61 -16.69
C GLY A 199 28.04 -3.23 -16.54
N PRO A 200 26.80 -3.02 -16.00
CA PRO A 200 26.22 -1.68 -15.93
C PRO A 200 27.03 -0.71 -15.07
N ILE A 201 27.63 -1.18 -13.97
CA ILE A 201 28.49 -0.33 -13.12
C ILE A 201 29.63 0.27 -13.95
N VAL A 202 30.33 -0.53 -14.76
CA VAL A 202 31.45 -0.08 -15.58
C VAL A 202 31.03 1.03 -16.55
N SER A 203 29.86 0.88 -17.15
CA SER A 203 29.32 1.83 -18.11
C SER A 203 29.02 3.20 -17.48
N TYR A 204 28.63 3.26 -16.21
CA TYR A 204 28.24 4.51 -15.56
C TYR A 204 29.43 5.36 -15.07
N TRP A 205 30.51 4.77 -14.56
CA TRP A 205 31.68 5.57 -14.13
C TRP A 205 32.65 5.93 -15.27
N LYS A 206 32.58 5.24 -16.41
CA LYS A 206 33.35 5.58 -17.62
C LYS A 206 32.70 6.64 -18.49
N LYS A 207 31.47 7.07 -18.21
CA LYS A 207 30.81 8.11 -19.01
C LYS A 207 31.57 9.43 -18.84
N PRO A 208 32.12 10.02 -19.93
CA PRO A 208 32.54 11.41 -19.87
C PRO A 208 31.30 12.25 -19.53
N LYS A 209 31.44 13.21 -18.61
CA LYS A 209 30.42 14.25 -18.42
C LYS A 209 30.40 15.13 -19.68
N THR A 210 29.74 14.68 -20.73
CA THR A 210 29.29 15.60 -21.78
C THR A 210 28.15 16.41 -21.18
N GLU A 211 28.46 17.68 -20.97
CA GLU A 211 27.61 18.83 -20.67
C GLU A 211 26.09 18.55 -20.66
N LEU A 212 25.49 18.73 -19.49
CA LEU A 212 24.06 19.06 -19.32
C LEU A 212 23.84 20.53 -19.68
#